data_AF-A0A4Q2E0E6-F1
#
_entry.id   AF-A0A4Q2E0E6-F1
#
_cell.length_a   1.000
_cell.length_b   1.000
_cell.length_c   1.000
_cell.angle_alpha   90.00
_cell.angle_beta   90.00
_cell.angle_gamma   90.00
#
_symmetry.space_group_name_H-M   'P 1'
#
loop_
_entity.id
_entity.type
_entity.pdbx_description
1 polymer ?
#
loop_
_entity_poly.entity_id
_entity_poly.type
_entity_poly.pdbx_seq_one_letter_code
_entity_poly.pdbx_strand_id
1 'polypeptide(L)'
;MSAQNNNNNASRLNGLFQQLFGHLASLQFFVEEVPGIPPPNRQYRALVQSVGVPDPATGVSNRVNLGAGVAPLPEQARAMAITNALDYLEKQYAADIADQEIQY
;
A
#
# COMPACT_ATOMS: atom_id res chain seq x y z
N MET A 1 -7.60 9.19 -18.45
CA MET A 1 -6.56 9.82 -17.59
C MET A 1 -6.33 9.07 -16.26
N SER A 2 -6.91 7.87 -16.02
CA SER A 2 -6.85 7.17 -14.72
C SER A 2 -5.66 6.22 -14.53
N ALA A 3 -5.19 5.52 -15.56
CA ALA A 3 -4.12 4.53 -15.43
C ALA A 3 -2.76 5.15 -15.07
N GLN A 4 -2.47 6.34 -15.61
CA GLN A 4 -1.20 7.04 -15.40
C GLN A 4 -1.06 7.54 -13.95
N ASN A 5 -2.16 7.98 -13.34
CA ASN A 5 -2.15 8.43 -11.95
C ASN A 5 -1.99 7.26 -10.96
N ASN A 6 -2.58 6.10 -11.28
CA ASN A 6 -2.42 4.88 -10.49
C ASN A 6 -0.99 4.36 -10.50
N ASN A 7 -0.32 4.39 -11.66
CA ASN A 7 1.08 3.99 -11.77
C ASN A 7 2.00 4.93 -11.00
N ASN A 8 1.74 6.24 -11.03
CA ASN A 8 2.51 7.23 -10.26
C ASN A 8 2.37 6.99 -8.75
N ASN A 9 1.16 6.74 -8.26
CA ASN A 9 0.92 6.47 -6.84
C ASN A 9 1.56 5.15 -6.39
N ALA A 10 1.52 4.10 -7.22
CA ALA A 10 2.19 2.83 -6.91
C ALA A 10 3.72 2.98 -6.81
N SER A 11 4.32 3.71 -7.75
CA SER A 11 5.76 4.01 -7.73
C SER A 11 6.15 4.85 -6.52
N ARG A 12 5.36 5.89 -6.21
CA ARG A 12 5.57 6.76 -5.05
C ARG A 12 5.47 5.99 -3.74
N LEU A 13 4.47 5.13 -3.61
CA LEU A 13 4.28 4.26 -2.44
C LEU A 13 5.49 3.35 -2.24
N ASN A 14 5.98 2.73 -3.32
CA ASN A 14 7.16 1.86 -3.24
C ASN A 14 8.44 2.64 -2.87
N GLY A 15 8.63 3.84 -3.43
CA GLY A 15 9.77 4.71 -3.10
C GLY A 15 9.78 5.14 -1.64
N LEU A 16 8.67 5.69 -1.14
CA LEU A 16 8.52 6.08 0.26
C LEU A 16 8.72 4.88 1.20
N PHE A 17 8.15 3.73 0.83
CA PHE A 17 8.27 2.53 1.65
C PHE A 17 9.73 2.04 1.75
N GLN A 18 10.49 2.05 0.66
CA GLN A 18 11.90 1.67 0.70
C GLN A 18 12.76 2.69 1.47
N GLN A 19 12.40 3.97 1.47
CA GLN A 19 13.10 4.99 2.26
C GLN A 19 12.84 4.84 3.76
N LEU A 20 11.58 4.63 4.15
CA LEU A 20 11.19 4.49 5.56
C LEU A 20 11.63 3.17 6.19
N PHE A 21 11.62 2.06 5.43
CA PHE A 21 11.82 0.71 5.96
C PHE A 21 13.05 -0.01 5.38
N GLY A 22 13.77 0.63 4.45
CA GLY A 22 14.96 0.08 3.81
C GLY A 22 14.68 -0.79 2.57
N HIS A 23 15.71 -1.00 1.76
CA HIS A 23 15.67 -1.70 0.46
C HIS A 23 15.28 -3.19 0.53
N LEU A 24 15.35 -3.80 1.72
CA LEU A 24 14.96 -5.20 1.94
C LEU A 24 13.48 -5.34 2.32
N ALA A 25 12.77 -4.24 2.57
CA ALA A 25 11.35 -4.26 2.86
C ALA A 25 10.56 -4.50 1.55
N SER A 26 9.46 -5.26 1.64
CA SER A 26 8.58 -5.51 0.47
C SER A 26 7.14 -5.08 0.74
N LEU A 27 6.45 -4.61 -0.32
CA LEU A 27 5.01 -4.37 -0.33
C LEU A 27 4.29 -5.56 -0.95
N GLN A 28 3.23 -6.01 -0.29
CA GLN A 28 2.34 -7.05 -0.78
C GLN A 28 0.96 -6.46 -1.05
N PHE A 29 0.43 -6.79 -2.22
CA PHE A 29 -0.89 -6.36 -2.67
C PHE A 29 -1.78 -7.59 -2.80
N PHE A 30 -2.85 -7.63 -2.00
CA PHE A 30 -3.85 -8.68 -2.07
C PHE A 30 -5.13 -8.10 -2.64
N VAL A 31 -5.73 -8.76 -3.62
CA VAL A 31 -7.05 -8.39 -4.14
C VAL A 31 -7.92 -9.63 -4.13
N GLU A 32 -9.08 -9.53 -3.51
CA GLU A 32 -10.05 -10.61 -3.39
C GLU A 32 -11.46 -10.12 -3.75
N GLU A 33 -12.28 -11.01 -4.30
CA GLU A 33 -13.70 -10.73 -4.50
C GLU A 33 -14.42 -10.79 -3.15
N VAL A 34 -15.26 -9.79 -2.86
CA VAL A 34 -16.06 -9.76 -1.64
C VAL A 34 -17.13 -10.85 -1.74
N PRO A 35 -17.10 -11.87 -0.88
CA PRO A 35 -17.98 -13.02 -1.01
C PRO A 35 -19.45 -12.64 -0.78
N GLY A 36 -20.35 -13.36 -1.45
CA GLY A 36 -21.80 -13.20 -1.27
C GLY A 36 -22.45 -12.14 -2.16
N ILE A 37 -21.71 -11.48 -3.05
CA ILE A 37 -22.26 -10.50 -3.98
C ILE A 37 -22.37 -11.09 -5.40
N PRO A 38 -23.59 -11.40 -5.88
CA PRO A 38 -23.76 -11.96 -7.21
C PRO A 38 -23.49 -10.94 -8.32
N PRO A 39 -23.15 -11.38 -9.56
CA PRO A 39 -23.12 -10.49 -10.72
C PRO A 39 -24.46 -9.77 -10.93
N PRO A 40 -24.48 -8.50 -11.41
CA PRO A 40 -23.34 -7.68 -11.86
C PRO A 40 -22.70 -6.85 -10.73
N ASN A 41 -23.16 -7.00 -9.49
CA ASN A 41 -22.81 -6.09 -8.39
C ASN A 41 -21.51 -6.45 -7.65
N ARG A 42 -20.71 -7.38 -8.20
CA ARG A 42 -19.48 -7.86 -7.56
C ARG A 42 -18.62 -6.69 -7.07
N GLN A 43 -18.07 -6.85 -5.88
CA GLN A 43 -17.10 -5.92 -5.32
C GLN A 43 -15.79 -6.64 -5.08
N TYR A 44 -14.71 -5.89 -5.14
CA TYR A 44 -13.37 -6.35 -4.88
C TYR A 44 -12.80 -5.55 -3.72
N ARG A 45 -12.13 -6.24 -2.81
CA ARG A 45 -11.33 -5.65 -1.76
C ARG A 45 -9.87 -5.77 -2.14
N ALA A 46 -9.14 -4.69 -2.04
CA ALA A 46 -7.69 -4.68 -2.13
C ALA A 46 -7.07 -4.28 -0.79
N LEU A 47 -5.92 -4.86 -0.47
CA LEU A 47 -5.17 -4.63 0.75
C LEU A 47 -3.70 -4.41 0.39
N VAL A 48 -3.10 -3.36 0.95
CA VAL A 48 -1.66 -3.09 0.89
C VAL A 48 -1.07 -3.44 2.25
N GLN A 49 -0.20 -4.44 2.27
CA GLN A 49 0.58 -4.80 3.45
C GLN A 49 2.05 -4.50 3.20
N SER A 50 2.74 -3.99 4.20
CA SER A 50 4.19 -4.03 4.24
C SER A 50 4.66 -5.29 4.96
N VAL A 51 5.77 -5.82 4.48
CA VAL A 51 6.57 -6.80 5.20
C VAL A 51 7.93 -6.17 5.40
N GLY A 52 8.22 -5.80 6.65
CA GLY A 52 9.51 -5.27 7.04
C GLY A 52 10.59 -6.35 6.98
N VAL A 53 11.85 -5.89 6.89
CA VAL A 53 13.03 -6.73 7.08
C VAL A 53 12.89 -7.46 8.42
N PRO A 54 13.11 -8.78 8.47
CA PRO A 54 13.11 -9.49 9.75
C PRO A 54 14.15 -8.84 10.66
N ASP A 55 13.72 -8.45 11.85
CA ASP A 55 14.64 -7.92 12.86
C ASP A 55 15.74 -8.98 13.10
N PRO A 56 17.03 -8.66 12.93
CA PRO A 56 18.11 -9.64 13.07
C PRO A 56 18.16 -10.29 14.46
N ALA A 57 17.64 -9.62 15.48
CA ALA A 57 17.60 -10.12 16.86
C ALA A 57 16.44 -11.09 17.11
N THR A 58 15.29 -10.89 16.44
CA THR A 58 14.06 -11.67 16.69
C THR A 58 13.65 -12.57 15.53
N GLY A 59 14.20 -12.35 14.33
CA GLY A 59 13.85 -13.02 13.09
C GLY A 59 12.43 -12.72 12.58
N VAL A 60 11.68 -11.84 13.26
CA VAL A 60 10.26 -11.58 12.95
C VAL A 60 10.16 -10.45 11.94
N SER A 61 9.62 -10.77 10.76
CA SER A 61 9.14 -9.74 9.82
C SER A 61 7.81 -9.18 10.32
N ASN A 62 7.80 -7.91 10.72
CA ASN A 62 6.57 -7.22 11.07
C ASN A 62 5.75 -6.97 9.81
N ARG A 63 4.52 -7.51 9.80
CA ARG A 63 3.52 -7.20 8.78
C ARG A 63 2.69 -6.03 9.25
N VAL A 64 2.72 -4.91 8.53
CA VAL A 64 1.86 -3.76 8.84
C VAL A 64 0.86 -3.60 7.71
N ASN A 65 -0.42 -3.53 8.07
CA ASN A 65 -1.45 -3.14 7.12
C ASN A 65 -1.34 -1.63 6.89
N LEU A 66 -1.03 -1.23 5.66
CA LEU A 66 -0.88 0.17 5.30
C LEU A 66 -2.20 0.77 4.80
N GLY A 67 -3.08 -0.02 4.20
CA GLY A 67 -4.34 0.48 3.68
C GLY A 67 -5.18 -0.57 2.97
N ALA A 68 -6.49 -0.33 2.90
CA ALA A 68 -7.43 -1.16 2.17
C ALA A 68 -8.38 -0.30 1.32
N GLY A 69 -8.87 -0.85 0.22
CA GLY A 69 -9.83 -0.21 -0.67
C GLY A 69 -10.87 -1.21 -1.17
N VAL A 70 -12.12 -0.79 -1.33
CA VAL A 70 -13.20 -1.61 -1.87
C VAL A 70 -13.81 -0.91 -3.07
N ALA A 71 -13.95 -1.62 -4.19
CA ALA A 71 -14.53 -1.05 -5.41
C ALA A 71 -15.17 -2.14 -6.31
N PRO A 72 -16.03 -1.77 -7.28
CA PRO A 72 -16.63 -2.72 -8.22
C PRO A 72 -15.64 -3.40 -9.17
N LEU A 73 -14.45 -2.81 -9.38
CA LEU A 73 -13.41 -3.38 -10.24
C LEU A 73 -12.12 -3.64 -9.43
N PRO A 74 -11.38 -4.74 -9.71
CA PRO A 74 -10.13 -5.05 -9.02
C PRO A 74 -9.10 -3.92 -9.08
N GLU A 75 -8.96 -3.29 -10.25
CA GLU A 75 -8.00 -2.19 -10.46
C GLU A 75 -8.37 -0.94 -9.66
N GLN A 76 -9.67 -0.65 -9.53
CA GLN A 76 -10.15 0.48 -8.74
C GLN A 76 -9.93 0.24 -7.25
N ALA A 77 -10.22 -0.98 -6.77
CA ALA A 77 -9.99 -1.35 -5.39
C ALA A 77 -8.50 -1.22 -5.04
N ARG A 78 -7.62 -1.69 -5.94
CA ARG A 78 -6.17 -1.57 -5.81
C ARG A 78 -5.71 -0.11 -5.78
N ALA A 79 -6.20 0.73 -6.68
CA ALA A 79 -5.87 2.15 -6.70
C ALA A 79 -6.26 2.84 -5.39
N MET A 80 -7.47 2.58 -4.88
CA MET A 80 -7.92 3.11 -3.59
C MET A 80 -7.06 2.62 -2.42
N ALA A 81 -6.69 1.34 -2.41
CA ALA A 81 -5.84 0.79 -1.36
C ALA A 81 -4.43 1.42 -1.37
N ILE A 82 -3.87 1.68 -2.56
CA ILE A 82 -2.59 2.40 -2.72
C ILE A 82 -2.69 3.84 -2.19
N THR A 83 -3.74 4.56 -2.57
CA THR A 83 -3.96 5.94 -2.08
C THR A 83 -4.10 5.97 -0.57
N ASN A 84 -4.89 5.05 0.01
CA ASN A 84 -5.03 4.97 1.46
C ASN A 84 -3.71 4.61 2.16
N ALA A 85 -2.89 3.76 1.54
CA ALA A 85 -1.57 3.41 2.07
C ALA A 85 -0.59 4.59 2.03
N LEU A 86 -0.61 5.40 0.97
CA LEU A 86 0.16 6.65 0.90
C LEU A 86 -0.27 7.61 2.00
N ASP A 87 -1.57 7.89 2.11
CA ASP A 87 -2.11 8.76 3.15
C ASP A 87 -1.73 8.29 4.56
N TYR A 88 -1.76 6.97 4.80
CA TYR A 88 -1.34 6.39 6.07
C TYR A 88 0.15 6.64 6.33
N LEU A 89 1.02 6.35 5.38
CA LEU A 89 2.47 6.54 5.54
C LEU A 89 2.81 8.02 5.73
N GLU A 90 2.22 8.90 4.90
CA GLU A 90 2.45 10.35 4.98
C GLU A 90 1.97 10.94 6.30
N LYS A 91 0.88 10.44 6.89
CA LYS A 91 0.38 10.90 8.19
C LYS A 91 1.16 10.31 9.36
N GLN A 92 1.39 8.99 9.34
CA GLN A 92 2.02 8.27 10.45
C GLN A 92 3.52 8.57 10.57
N TYR A 93 4.19 8.76 9.43
CA TYR A 93 5.62 9.02 9.33
C TYR A 93 5.91 10.44 8.83
N ALA A 94 4.97 11.38 9.01
CA ALA A 94 5.10 12.77 8.57
C ALA A 94 6.41 13.42 9.07
N ALA A 95 6.77 13.15 10.33
CA ALA A 95 7.99 13.67 10.95
C ALA A 95 9.24 13.07 10.30
N ASP A 96 9.28 11.74 10.13
CA ASP A 96 10.42 11.05 9.52
C ASP A 96 10.60 11.43 8.03
N ILE A 97 9.48 11.62 7.30
CA ILE A 97 9.50 12.08 5.90
C ILE A 97 10.01 13.52 5.80
N ALA A 98 9.62 14.39 6.74
CA ALA A 98 10.07 15.79 6.77
C ALA A 98 11.55 15.92 7.15
N ASP A 99 12.05 15.07 8.04
CA ASP A 99 13.44 15.09 8.54
C ASP A 99 14.42 14.42 7.55
N GLN A 100 13.93 13.53 6.68
CA GLN A 100 14.76 12.84 5.67
C GLN A 100 15.00 13.60 4.37
N GLU A 101 14.53 14.86 4.21
CA GLU A 101 14.58 15.61 2.94
C GLU A 101 14.22 14.74 1.72
N ILE A 102 13.15 13.93 1.82
CA ILE A 102 12.74 13.06 0.73
C ILE A 102 12.30 13.92 -0.46
N GLN A 103 13.21 14.17 -1.40
CA GLN A 103 12.93 14.94 -2.60
C GLN A 103 12.12 14.07 -3.57
N TYR A 104 10.96 14.62 -3.97
CA TYR A 104 10.02 14.04 -4.94
C TYR A 104 10.48 14.19 -6.38
#